data_AF-A0AAU4TK94-F1
#
_entry.id   AF-A0AAU4TK94-F1
#
_cell.length_a   1.000
_cell.length_b   1.000
_cell.length_c   1.000
_cell.angle_alpha   90.00
_cell.angle_beta   90.00
_cell.angle_gamma   90.00
#
_symmetry.space_group_name_H-M   'P 1'
#
loop_
_entity.id
_entity.type
_entity.pdbx_description
1 polymer ?
#
loop_
_entity_poly.entity_id
_entity_poly.type
_entity_poly.pdbx_seq_one_letter_code
_entity_poly.pdbx_strand_id
1 'polypeptide(L)'
;MHVLGFRDGLAAAITAYARERGLLTAADPDPGARRIGEGLTAVLSVKLDHPEFCGATRGGLANEVAHLCVAEVVRERLGAWFGEQPEQADAIVARLL
;
A
#
# COMPACT_ATOMS: atom_id res chain seq x y z
N MET A 1 12.40 4.42 1.64
CA MET A 1 11.28 4.85 2.49
C MET A 1 9.94 4.96 1.77
N HIS A 2 9.75 5.83 0.77
CA HIS A 2 8.46 5.95 0.04
C HIS A 2 7.90 4.64 -0.53
N VAL A 3 8.73 3.76 -1.14
CA VAL A 3 8.28 2.46 -1.67
C VAL A 3 7.78 1.52 -0.56
N LEU A 4 8.42 1.54 0.61
CA LEU A 4 7.95 0.76 1.76
C LEU A 4 6.59 1.30 2.22
N GLY A 5 6.44 2.62 2.27
CA GLY A 5 5.19 3.25 2.70
C GLY A 5 4.04 2.91 1.76
N PHE A 6 4.31 2.90 0.45
CA PHE A 6 3.35 2.45 -0.55
C PHE A 6 2.91 1.00 -0.32
N ARG A 7 3.86 0.09 -0.09
CA ARG A 7 3.56 -1.34 0.15
C ARG A 7 2.76 -1.55 1.44
N ASP A 8 3.13 -0.84 2.51
CA ASP A 8 2.47 -0.94 3.81
C ASP A 8 1.04 -0.35 3.74
N GLY A 9 0.87 0.81 3.10
CA GLY A 9 -0.43 1.43 2.89
C GLY A 9 -1.35 0.58 2.01
N LEU A 10 -0.81 -0.02 0.96
CA LEU A 10 -1.52 -0.95 0.08
C LEU A 10 -1.99 -2.19 0.85
N ALA A 11 -1.10 -2.79 1.64
CA ALA A 11 -1.43 -3.94 2.47
C ALA A 11 -2.52 -3.60 3.50
N ALA A 12 -2.40 -2.46 4.19
CA ALA A 12 -3.38 -2.03 5.17
C ALA A 12 -4.77 -1.81 4.55
N ALA A 13 -4.86 -1.16 3.38
CA ALA A 13 -6.13 -0.94 2.69
C ALA A 13 -6.81 -2.26 2.28
N ILE A 14 -6.05 -3.18 1.69
CA ILE A 14 -6.58 -4.47 1.22
C ILE A 14 -7.03 -5.32 2.40
N THR A 15 -6.23 -5.42 3.47
CA THR A 15 -6.59 -6.18 4.66
C THR A 15 -7.84 -5.61 5.33
N ALA A 16 -7.94 -4.27 5.45
CA ALA A 16 -9.13 -3.63 6.00
C ALA A 16 -10.38 -3.98 5.18
N TYR A 17 -10.31 -3.82 3.87
CA TYR A 17 -11.42 -4.16 2.98
C TYR A 17 -11.79 -5.65 3.03
N ALA A 18 -10.80 -6.54 3.01
CA ALA A 18 -11.02 -7.98 3.09
C ALA A 18 -11.74 -8.39 4.38
N ARG A 19 -11.39 -7.78 5.52
CA ARG A 19 -12.06 -8.03 6.81
C ARG A 19 -13.48 -7.47 6.83
N GLU A 20 -13.70 -6.28 6.28
CA GLU A 20 -15.03 -5.67 6.17
C GLU A 20 -15.98 -6.50 5.30
N ARG A 21 -15.46 -7.14 4.25
CA ARG A 21 -16.21 -8.05 3.36
C ARG A 21 -16.33 -9.48 3.89
N GLY A 22 -15.70 -9.79 5.04
CA GLY A 22 -15.68 -11.12 5.63
C GLY A 22 -14.85 -12.14 4.84
N LEU A 23 -13.96 -11.69 3.96
CA LEU A 23 -13.02 -12.53 3.20
C LEU A 23 -11.82 -12.96 4.05
N LEU A 24 -11.48 -12.17 5.07
CA LEU A 24 -10.53 -12.52 6.13
C LEU A 24 -11.23 -12.43 7.48
N THR A 25 -11.05 -13.45 8.31
CA THR A 25 -11.51 -13.42 9.70
C THR A 25 -10.47 -12.73 10.59
N ALA A 26 -10.85 -12.36 11.81
CA ALA A 26 -9.94 -11.76 12.78
C ALA A 26 -8.81 -12.73 13.25
N ALA A 27 -8.97 -14.03 13.02
CA ALA A 27 -7.99 -15.05 13.34
C ALA A 27 -7.02 -15.34 12.19
N ASP A 28 -7.37 -14.92 10.96
CA ASP A 28 -6.53 -15.15 9.80
C ASP A 28 -5.31 -14.22 9.82
N PRO A 29 -4.12 -14.73 9.46
CA PRO A 29 -2.93 -13.91 9.36
C PRO A 29 -3.06 -12.90 8.22
N ASP A 30 -2.49 -11.72 8.42
CA ASP A 30 -2.52 -10.70 7.39
C ASP A 30 -1.71 -11.14 6.16
N PRO A 31 -2.26 -11.02 4.94
CA PRO A 31 -1.52 -11.27 3.72
C PRO A 31 -0.38 -10.24 3.63
N GLY A 32 0.85 -10.70 3.83
CA GLY A 32 2.00 -9.80 3.93
C GLY A 32 2.17 -8.91 2.69
N ALA A 33 2.71 -7.70 2.89
CA ALA A 33 2.85 -6.66 1.86
C ALA A 33 3.60 -7.10 0.59
N ARG A 34 4.46 -8.13 0.71
CA ARG A 34 5.13 -8.75 -0.44
C ARG A 34 4.15 -9.45 -1.38
N ARG A 35 3.25 -10.27 -0.84
CA ARG A 35 2.26 -11.05 -1.62
C ARG A 35 1.31 -10.12 -2.37
N ILE A 36 0.87 -9.07 -1.68
CA ILE A 36 -0.02 -8.06 -2.24
C ILE A 36 0.62 -7.28 -3.40
N GLY A 37 1.94 -7.16 -3.42
CA GLY A 37 2.68 -6.53 -4.52
C GLY A 37 2.98 -7.43 -5.71
N GLU A 38 2.69 -8.75 -5.65
CA GLU A 38 3.03 -9.67 -6.73
C GLU A 38 2.13 -9.42 -7.96
N GLY A 39 2.77 -9.13 -9.10
CA GLY A 39 2.06 -8.82 -10.34
C GLY A 39 1.47 -7.41 -10.42
N LEU A 40 1.73 -6.55 -9.42
CA LEU A 40 1.33 -5.14 -9.45
C LEU A 40 2.38 -4.31 -10.19
N THR A 41 1.94 -3.57 -11.22
CA THR A 41 2.73 -2.50 -11.84
C THR A 41 2.15 -1.17 -11.39
N ALA A 42 2.97 -0.34 -10.74
CA ALA A 42 2.56 0.97 -10.24
C ALA A 42 3.68 2.00 -10.44
N VAL A 43 3.27 3.25 -10.61
CA VAL A 43 4.19 4.40 -10.67
C VAL A 43 4.01 5.19 -9.38
N LEU A 44 5.11 5.35 -8.62
CA LEU A 44 5.13 6.13 -7.38
C LEU A 44 6.01 7.36 -7.58
N SER A 45 5.40 8.53 -7.54
CA SER A 45 6.09 9.82 -7.62
C SER A 45 5.85 10.62 -6.35
N VAL A 46 6.93 11.02 -5.69
CA VAL A 46 6.88 11.82 -4.46
C VAL A 46 7.69 13.10 -4.65
N LYS A 47 7.19 14.21 -4.10
CA LYS A 47 7.87 15.50 -4.11
C LYS A 47 8.14 15.94 -2.68
N LEU A 48 9.40 16.24 -2.38
CA LEU A 48 9.86 16.69 -1.06
C LEU A 48 10.74 17.93 -1.23
N ASP A 49 10.66 18.86 -0.28
CA ASP A 49 11.49 20.07 -0.29
C ASP A 49 12.96 19.76 0.03
N HIS A 50 13.20 18.80 0.94
CA HIS A 50 14.53 18.38 1.39
C HIS A 50 14.73 16.87 1.25
N PRO A 51 14.97 16.35 0.03
CA PRO A 51 15.13 14.93 -0.18
C PRO A 51 16.51 14.44 0.29
N GLU A 52 16.50 13.36 1.07
CA GLU A 52 17.67 12.65 1.58
C GLU A 52 17.79 11.30 0.88
N PHE A 53 18.98 10.96 0.42
CA PHE A 53 19.22 9.69 -0.29
C PHE A 53 20.35 8.90 0.33
N CYS A 54 20.21 7.57 0.31
CA CYS A 54 21.26 6.66 0.71
C CYS A 54 22.41 6.66 -0.32
N GLY A 55 23.60 7.06 0.14
CA GLY A 55 24.85 6.97 -0.60
C GLY A 55 25.01 8.02 -1.72
N ALA A 56 26.23 8.07 -2.28
CA ALA A 56 26.59 9.03 -3.32
C ALA A 56 25.80 8.84 -4.64
N THR A 57 25.30 7.62 -4.90
CA THR A 57 24.56 7.27 -6.13
C THR A 57 23.07 7.56 -6.07
N ARG A 58 22.57 8.14 -4.96
CA ARG A 58 21.14 8.35 -4.70
C ARG A 58 20.30 7.07 -4.87
N GLY A 59 20.82 5.93 -4.41
CA GLY A 59 20.23 4.61 -4.67
C GLY A 59 18.84 4.40 -4.05
N GLY A 60 18.47 5.17 -3.02
CA GLY A 60 17.12 5.12 -2.45
C GLY A 60 16.82 6.32 -1.55
N LEU A 61 15.56 6.77 -1.53
CA LEU A 61 15.10 7.84 -0.66
C LEU A 61 15.09 7.39 0.80
N ALA A 62 15.82 8.11 1.64
CA ALA A 62 16.03 7.84 3.06
C ALA A 62 15.05 8.60 3.99
N ASN A 63 14.33 9.62 3.49
CA ASN A 63 13.40 10.39 4.33
C ASN A 63 12.32 9.50 4.96
N GLU A 64 12.34 9.35 6.29
CA GLU A 64 11.35 8.56 7.03
C GLU A 64 9.94 9.15 6.92
N VAL A 65 9.83 10.48 6.86
CA VAL A 65 8.56 11.18 6.64
C VAL A 65 7.86 10.72 5.36
N ALA A 66 8.63 10.39 4.32
CA ALA A 66 8.06 9.89 3.06
C ALA A 66 7.42 8.51 3.21
N HIS A 67 7.83 7.69 4.19
CA HIS A 67 7.20 6.42 4.47
C HIS A 67 5.81 6.62 5.08
N LEU A 68 5.72 7.39 6.16
CA LEU A 68 4.47 7.63 6.89
C LEU A 68 3.42 8.32 6.00
N CYS A 69 3.80 9.41 5.33
CA CYS A 69 2.88 10.16 4.47
C CYS A 69 2.35 9.32 3.32
N VAL A 70 3.21 8.52 2.66
CA VAL A 70 2.77 7.68 1.54
C VAL A 70 1.87 6.55 2.04
N ALA A 71 2.20 5.91 3.17
CA ALA A 71 1.37 4.84 3.73
C ALA A 71 -0.04 5.32 4.08
N GLU A 72 -0.15 6.49 4.71
CA GLU A 72 -1.42 7.11 5.07
C GLU A 72 -2.26 7.45 3.82
N VAL A 73 -1.68 8.19 2.88
CA VAL A 73 -2.39 8.62 1.66
C VAL A 73 -2.84 7.42 0.82
N VAL A 74 -1.99 6.40 0.67
CA VAL A 74 -2.36 5.19 -0.08
C VAL A 74 -3.50 4.45 0.61
N ARG A 75 -3.42 4.27 1.94
CA ARG A 75 -4.47 3.59 2.71
C ARG A 75 -5.82 4.28 2.54
N GLU A 76 -5.84 5.59 2.72
CA GLU A 76 -7.08 6.38 2.66
C GLU A 76 -7.68 6.42 1.25
N ARG A 77 -6.86 6.73 0.24
CA ARG A 77 -7.34 6.90 -1.13
C ARG A 77 -7.74 5.58 -1.75
N LEU A 78 -6.99 4.51 -1.48
CA LEU A 78 -7.36 3.19 -1.98
C LEU A 78 -8.59 2.64 -1.24
N GLY A 79 -8.71 2.86 0.06
CA GLY A 79 -9.91 2.51 0.82
C GLY A 79 -11.16 3.22 0.29
N ALA A 80 -11.06 4.52 0.02
CA ALA A 80 -12.13 5.29 -0.62
C ALA A 80 -12.49 4.72 -2.00
N TRP A 81 -11.49 4.41 -2.83
CA TRP A 81 -11.71 3.81 -4.15
C TRP A 81 -12.41 2.44 -4.07
N PHE A 82 -12.04 1.60 -3.09
CA PHE A 82 -12.72 0.32 -2.86
C PHE A 82 -14.19 0.49 -2.47
N GLY A 83 -14.51 1.53 -1.68
CA GLY A 83 -15.89 1.87 -1.33
C GLY A 83 -16.70 2.39 -2.52
N GLU A 84 -16.07 3.13 -3.44
CA GLU A 84 -16.71 3.65 -4.65
C GLU A 84 -16.86 2.59 -5.75
N GLN A 85 -16.00 1.58 -5.78
CA GLN A 85 -15.92 0.55 -6.83
C GLN A 85 -15.91 -0.87 -6.24
N PRO A 86 -16.99 -1.31 -5.57
CA PRO A 86 -16.99 -2.56 -4.82
C PRO A 86 -16.83 -3.83 -5.69
N GLU A 87 -17.37 -3.85 -6.92
CA GLU A 87 -17.25 -5.01 -7.81
C GLU A 87 -15.79 -5.26 -8.24
N GLN A 88 -15.07 -4.19 -8.59
CA GLN A 88 -13.66 -4.27 -8.95
C GLN A 88 -12.78 -4.54 -7.73
N ALA A 89 -13.13 -3.96 -6.58
CA ALA A 89 -12.43 -4.19 -5.32
C ALA A 89 -12.48 -5.66 -4.90
N ASP A 90 -13.67 -6.27 -4.91
CA ASP A 90 -13.87 -7.70 -4.61
C ASP A 90 -13.02 -8.57 -5.56
N ALA A 91 -13.02 -8.26 -6.87
CA ALA A 91 -12.24 -9.01 -7.86
C ALA A 91 -10.71 -8.90 -7.64
N ILE A 92 -10.22 -7.72 -7.25
CA ILE A 92 -8.80 -7.50 -6.94
C ILE A 92 -8.42 -8.27 -5.68
N VAL A 93 -9.19 -8.13 -4.60
CA VAL A 93 -8.89 -8.73 -3.30
C VAL A 93 -8.95 -10.25 -3.39
N ALA A 94 -9.93 -10.82 -4.07
CA ALA A 94 -10.05 -12.26 -4.30
C ALA A 94 -8.87 -12.85 -5.10
N ARG A 95 -8.17 -12.05 -5.91
CA ARG A 95 -6.97 -12.49 -6.63
C ARG A 95 -5.70 -12.46 -5.75
N LEU A 96 -5.70 -11.69 -4.67
CA LEU A 96 -4.54 -11.48 -3.79
C LEU A 96 -4.54 -12.41 -2.56
N LEU A 97 -5.73 -12.75 -2.06
CA LEU A 97 -5.96 -13.73 -0.99
C LEU A 97 -5.79 -15.15 -1.55
#